data_AF-A0A1I2IFI9-F1
#
_entry.id   AF-A0A1I2IFI9-F1
#
_cell.length_a   1.000
_cell.length_b   1.000
_cell.length_c   1.000
_cell.angle_alpha   90.00
_cell.angle_beta   90.00
_cell.angle_gamma   90.00
#
_symmetry.space_group_name_H-M   'P 1'
#
loop_
_entity.id
_entity.type
_entity.pdbx_description
1 polymer ?
#
loop_
_entity_poly.entity_id
_entity_poly.type
_entity_poly.pdbx_seq_one_letter_code
_entity_poly.pdbx_strand_id
1 'polypeptide(L)'
;MFIGAPALSFHTLQQSCPLPVVMIRIAVAAVLCLCSPLTFAASEAQARLQRFLTEVQTLSARFEQTQYDEHGAVLGTRSGEFVLARPGRFYWRYDLPYEQLMICDGKQIWNYEPDLAQATVRDADAVLRDTPASLLAQGERLDARFVIIDAGREGDSEKLRLEPRTADADIRLIELWLQASGVPVRMRFHDPLGGVSDIRFEHVQRNLRVDSRRFRFTPPAGVDVVQLD
;
A
#
# COMPACT_ATOMS: atom_id res chain seq x y z
N MET A 1 -2.26 99.37 8.40
CA MET A 1 -2.87 99.96 7.19
C MET A 1 -3.50 98.82 6.41
N PHE A 2 -4.84 98.82 6.33
CA PHE A 2 -5.77 98.17 5.38
C PHE A 2 -5.34 96.83 4.73
N ILE A 3 -6.14 95.76 4.68
CA ILE A 3 -7.52 95.55 4.18
C ILE A 3 -7.93 94.16 4.75
N GLY A 4 -9.12 93.77 5.20
CA GLY A 4 -10.48 94.23 4.93
C GLY A 4 -11.31 93.11 4.27
N ALA A 5 -12.26 92.54 5.02
CA ALA A 5 -13.47 91.78 4.59
C ALA A 5 -13.33 90.29 4.18
N PRO A 6 -14.44 89.49 4.21
CA PRO A 6 -15.58 89.48 5.13
C PRO A 6 -15.91 88.08 5.70
N ALA A 7 -16.78 88.08 6.70
CA ALA A 7 -17.45 86.92 7.29
C ALA A 7 -18.46 86.27 6.33
N LEU A 8 -18.54 84.94 6.37
CA LEU A 8 -19.70 84.17 5.87
C LEU A 8 -20.13 83.19 6.95
N SER A 9 -21.41 83.27 7.27
CA SER A 9 -22.10 82.52 8.32
C SER A 9 -22.75 81.24 7.78
N PHE A 10 -23.07 80.34 8.72
CA PHE A 10 -24.11 79.30 8.67
C PHE A 10 -24.02 78.22 7.58
N HIS A 11 -23.76 76.97 7.99
CA HIS A 11 -24.83 75.99 8.23
C HIS A 11 -24.24 74.67 8.73
N THR A 12 -24.71 74.23 9.89
CA THR A 12 -24.55 72.86 10.38
C THR A 12 -25.35 71.93 9.49
N LEU A 13 -24.68 71.01 8.79
CA LEU A 13 -25.30 69.79 8.27
C LEU A 13 -24.48 68.59 8.71
N GLN A 14 -24.88 68.08 9.87
CA GLN A 14 -24.49 66.78 10.38
C GLN A 14 -25.20 65.71 9.53
N GLN A 15 -24.56 65.28 8.45
CA GLN A 15 -25.01 64.15 7.65
C GLN A 15 -24.36 62.87 8.17
N SER A 16 -25.03 62.23 9.13
CA SER A 16 -24.83 60.83 9.50
C SER A 16 -25.20 59.97 8.29
N CYS A 17 -24.22 59.37 7.62
CA CYS A 17 -24.45 58.41 6.55
C CYS A 17 -24.55 57.00 7.17
N PRO A 18 -25.73 56.36 7.24
CA PRO A 18 -25.79 54.95 7.60
C PRO A 18 -25.33 54.16 6.36
N LEU A 19 -24.13 53.59 6.43
CA LEU A 19 -23.67 52.63 5.43
C LEU A 19 -24.69 51.48 5.37
N PRO A 20 -25.17 51.08 4.17
CA PRO A 20 -26.20 50.07 4.05
C PRO A 20 -25.58 48.70 4.36
N VAL A 21 -26.04 48.08 5.45
CA VAL A 21 -25.70 46.72 5.93
C VAL A 21 -25.88 45.63 4.84
N VAL A 22 -26.57 45.96 3.75
CA VAL A 22 -26.84 45.06 2.61
C VAL A 22 -25.57 44.70 1.81
N MET A 23 -24.57 45.58 1.69
CA MET A 23 -23.36 45.27 0.90
C MET A 23 -22.41 44.26 1.57
N ILE A 24 -22.47 44.09 2.90
CA ILE A 24 -21.64 43.11 3.62
C ILE A 24 -22.16 41.67 3.42
N ARG A 25 -23.48 41.49 3.20
CA ARG A 25 -24.08 40.16 2.97
C ARG A 25 -23.75 39.56 1.61
N ILE A 26 -23.52 40.40 0.59
CA ILE A 26 -23.18 39.93 -0.77
C ILE A 26 -21.72 39.48 -0.85
N ALA A 27 -20.81 40.13 -0.10
CA ALA A 27 -19.39 39.74 -0.05
C ALA A 27 -19.16 38.39 0.65
N VAL A 28 -19.96 38.04 1.67
CA VAL A 28 -19.86 36.74 2.36
C VAL A 28 -20.37 35.58 1.50
N ALA A 29 -21.39 35.81 0.66
CA ALA A 29 -21.91 34.80 -0.27
C ALA A 29 -20.94 34.49 -1.42
N ALA A 30 -20.13 35.46 -1.86
CA ALA A 30 -19.15 35.26 -2.93
C ALA A 30 -17.90 34.49 -2.48
N VAL A 31 -17.53 34.56 -1.20
CA VAL A 31 -16.39 33.81 -0.63
C VAL A 31 -16.76 32.35 -0.33
N LEU A 32 -18.04 32.04 -0.06
CA LEU A 32 -18.50 30.67 0.19
C LEU A 32 -18.64 29.79 -1.07
N CYS A 33 -18.59 30.36 -2.28
CA CYS A 33 -18.67 29.61 -3.54
C CYS A 33 -17.32 29.08 -4.06
N LEU A 34 -16.18 29.44 -3.46
CA LEU A 34 -14.86 28.95 -3.89
C LEU A 34 -14.34 27.72 -3.13
N CYS A 35 -15.07 27.23 -2.13
CA CYS A 35 -14.75 25.97 -1.45
C CYS A 35 -15.51 24.80 -2.09
N SER A 36 -15.32 24.56 -3.40
CA SER A 36 -15.59 23.22 -3.92
C SER A 36 -14.62 22.27 -3.23
N PRO A 37 -15.09 21.23 -2.51
CA PRO A 37 -14.17 20.23 -1.98
C PRO A 37 -13.40 19.65 -3.16
N LEU A 38 -12.06 19.79 -3.14
CA LEU A 38 -11.20 19.04 -4.04
C LEU A 38 -11.37 17.56 -3.68
N THR A 39 -12.29 16.89 -4.36
CA THR A 39 -12.36 15.43 -4.33
C THR A 39 -11.14 14.93 -5.08
N PHE A 40 -10.08 14.57 -4.34
CA PHE A 40 -8.96 13.83 -4.91
C PHE A 40 -9.51 12.46 -5.33
N ALA A 41 -9.83 12.33 -6.62
CA ALA A 41 -10.15 11.03 -7.19
C ALA A 41 -8.91 10.14 -7.09
N ALA A 42 -9.11 8.89 -6.64
CA ALA A 42 -8.04 7.90 -6.66
C ALA A 42 -7.52 7.75 -8.11
N SER A 43 -6.21 7.61 -8.25
CA SER A 43 -5.60 7.28 -9.54
C SER A 43 -6.13 5.94 -10.07
N GLU A 44 -6.02 5.72 -11.39
CA GLU A 44 -6.36 4.45 -12.02
C GLU A 44 -5.59 3.28 -11.39
N ALA A 45 -4.30 3.48 -11.08
CA ALA A 45 -3.47 2.48 -10.42
C ALA A 45 -3.99 2.13 -9.01
N GLN A 46 -4.33 3.14 -8.20
CA GLN A 46 -4.93 2.94 -6.87
C GLN A 46 -6.31 2.27 -6.97
N ALA A 47 -7.13 2.63 -7.95
CA ALA A 47 -8.42 2.01 -8.18
C ALA A 47 -8.28 0.52 -8.56
N ARG A 48 -7.26 0.16 -9.35
CA ARG A 48 -6.95 -1.25 -9.69
C ARG A 48 -6.47 -2.04 -8.48
N LEU A 49 -5.61 -1.44 -7.64
CA LEU A 49 -5.22 -2.06 -6.37
C LEU A 49 -6.45 -2.29 -5.50
N GLN A 50 -7.30 -1.28 -5.33
CA GLN A 50 -8.51 -1.42 -4.53
C GLN A 50 -9.40 -2.54 -5.04
N ARG A 51 -9.60 -2.64 -6.36
CA ARG A 51 -10.34 -3.74 -6.99
C ARG A 51 -9.76 -5.11 -6.67
N PHE A 52 -8.43 -5.24 -6.71
CA PHE A 52 -7.76 -6.47 -6.32
C PHE A 52 -8.00 -6.82 -4.85
N LEU A 53 -7.89 -5.84 -3.95
CA LEU A 53 -8.06 -6.07 -2.51
C LEU A 53 -9.48 -6.48 -2.15
N THR A 54 -10.50 -5.96 -2.85
CA THR A 54 -11.92 -6.21 -2.55
C THR A 54 -12.53 -7.38 -3.33
N GLU A 55 -12.19 -7.56 -4.61
CA GLU A 55 -12.83 -8.54 -5.48
C GLU A 55 -12.11 -9.90 -5.53
N VAL A 56 -10.82 -9.95 -5.17
CA VAL A 56 -10.03 -11.19 -5.19
C VAL A 56 -10.01 -11.82 -3.80
N GLN A 57 -10.80 -12.88 -3.65
CA GLN A 57 -10.92 -13.67 -2.43
C GLN A 57 -9.90 -14.80 -2.38
N THR A 58 -9.59 -15.40 -3.52
CA THR A 58 -8.48 -16.36 -3.65
C THR A 58 -7.62 -16.02 -4.86
N LEU A 59 -6.32 -16.27 -4.74
CA LEU A 59 -5.36 -16.12 -5.82
C LEU A 59 -4.40 -17.30 -5.77
N SER A 60 -4.09 -17.92 -6.90
CA SER A 60 -2.99 -18.87 -7.01
C SER A 60 -2.11 -18.51 -8.18
N ALA A 61 -0.80 -18.67 -8.03
CA ALA A 61 0.17 -18.36 -9.07
C ALA A 61 1.43 -19.22 -8.90
N ARG A 62 2.15 -19.40 -10.00
CA ARG A 62 3.57 -19.71 -9.96
C ARG A 62 4.33 -18.39 -9.83
N PHE A 63 5.52 -18.42 -9.25
CA PHE A 63 6.39 -17.26 -9.24
C PHE A 63 7.83 -17.62 -9.58
N GLU A 64 8.54 -16.63 -10.12
CA GLU A 64 10.00 -16.58 -10.19
C GLU A 64 10.47 -15.35 -9.42
N GLN A 65 11.42 -15.54 -8.52
CA GLN A 65 12.05 -14.50 -7.73
C GLN A 65 13.53 -14.41 -8.06
N THR A 66 14.00 -13.22 -8.44
CA THR A 66 15.42 -12.91 -8.60
C THR A 66 15.86 -11.97 -7.49
N GLN A 67 16.95 -12.31 -6.82
CA GLN A 67 17.58 -11.48 -5.79
C GLN A 67 18.80 -10.77 -6.38
N TYR A 68 18.94 -9.49 -6.05
CA TYR A 68 20.06 -8.65 -6.45
C TYR A 68 20.71 -8.02 -5.22
N ASP A 69 22.02 -7.82 -5.28
CA ASP A 69 22.75 -7.02 -4.29
C ASP A 69 22.59 -5.51 -4.53
N GLU A 70 23.23 -4.72 -3.67
CA GLU A 70 23.27 -3.25 -3.73
C GLU A 70 23.92 -2.68 -5.00
N HIS A 71 24.69 -3.49 -5.74
CA HIS A 71 25.33 -3.13 -7.01
C HIS A 71 24.51 -3.59 -8.22
N GLY A 72 23.38 -4.27 -8.00
CA GLY A 72 22.52 -4.84 -9.05
C GLY A 72 23.03 -6.17 -9.62
N ALA A 73 24.00 -6.82 -8.99
CA ALA A 73 24.44 -8.16 -9.38
C ALA A 73 23.43 -9.21 -8.91
N VAL A 74 23.16 -10.19 -9.75
CA VAL A 74 22.22 -11.29 -9.42
C VAL A 74 22.86 -12.22 -8.40
N LEU A 75 22.24 -12.32 -7.23
CA LEU A 75 22.62 -13.25 -6.16
C LEU A 75 22.01 -14.64 -6.37
N GLY A 76 20.83 -14.71 -6.98
CA GLY A 76 20.21 -15.98 -7.31
C GLY A 76 18.77 -15.84 -7.79
N THR A 77 18.26 -16.92 -8.37
CA THR A 77 16.87 -17.05 -8.80
C THR A 77 16.24 -18.26 -8.13
N ARG A 78 15.02 -18.10 -7.62
CA ARG A 78 14.22 -19.17 -7.01
C ARG A 78 12.82 -19.13 -7.62
N SER A 79 12.17 -20.28 -7.71
CA SER A 79 10.79 -20.36 -8.20
C SER A 79 9.91 -21.09 -7.18
N GLY A 80 8.60 -20.98 -7.36
CA GLY A 80 7.68 -21.61 -6.42
C GLY A 80 6.22 -21.43 -6.74
N GLU A 81 5.40 -21.76 -5.76
CA GLU A 81 3.94 -21.63 -5.80
C GLU A 81 3.47 -20.71 -4.68
N PHE A 82 2.53 -19.84 -5.03
CA PHE A 82 1.84 -18.95 -4.12
C PHE A 82 0.34 -19.21 -4.18
N VAL A 83 -0.28 -19.30 -3.01
CA VAL A 83 -1.74 -19.33 -2.86
C VAL A 83 -2.15 -18.37 -1.75
N LEU A 84 -3.13 -17.54 -2.04
CA LEU A 84 -3.77 -16.60 -1.13
C LEU A 84 -5.23 -17.00 -0.96
N ALA A 85 -5.73 -16.93 0.28
CA ALA A 85 -7.15 -16.96 0.56
C ALA A 85 -7.49 -15.95 1.66
N ARG A 86 -8.38 -15.01 1.35
CA ARG A 86 -8.85 -14.04 2.32
C ARG A 86 -9.82 -14.65 3.33
N PRO A 87 -9.89 -14.10 4.57
CA PRO A 87 -8.95 -13.12 5.12
C PRO A 87 -7.63 -13.79 5.56
N GLY A 88 -6.51 -13.11 5.32
CA GLY A 88 -5.23 -13.34 6.02
C GLY A 88 -4.51 -14.67 5.80
N ARG A 89 -5.00 -15.61 5.00
CA ARG A 89 -4.35 -16.92 4.79
C ARG A 89 -3.50 -16.92 3.54
N PHE A 90 -2.31 -17.49 3.64
CA PHE A 90 -1.48 -17.73 2.47
C PHE A 90 -0.63 -18.99 2.62
N TYR A 91 -0.18 -19.49 1.48
CA TYR A 91 0.76 -20.58 1.32
C TYR A 91 1.79 -20.13 0.29
N TRP A 92 3.07 -20.17 0.64
CA TRP A 92 4.16 -19.77 -0.22
C TRP A 92 5.25 -20.83 -0.11
N ARG A 93 5.49 -21.57 -1.19
CA ARG A 93 6.50 -22.63 -1.23
C ARG A 93 7.52 -22.33 -2.31
N TYR A 94 8.80 -22.33 -1.94
CA TYR A 94 9.90 -22.36 -2.88
C TYR A 94 10.19 -23.81 -3.29
N ASP A 95 10.51 -24.01 -4.57
CA ASP A 95 10.93 -25.29 -5.12
C ASP A 95 12.42 -25.57 -4.83
N LEU A 96 12.85 -26.79 -5.16
CA LEU A 96 14.24 -27.24 -5.09
C LEU A 96 15.20 -26.31 -5.87
N PRO A 97 16.49 -26.23 -5.48
CA PRO A 97 17.16 -27.08 -4.49
C PRO A 97 17.03 -26.63 -3.04
N TYR A 98 16.53 -25.42 -2.78
CA TYR A 98 16.38 -24.87 -1.42
C TYR A 98 14.90 -24.70 -1.11
N GLU A 99 14.30 -25.78 -0.62
CA GLU A 99 12.89 -25.76 -0.26
C GLU A 99 12.66 -24.90 0.98
N GLN A 100 11.59 -24.11 0.93
CA GLN A 100 11.15 -23.31 2.06
C GLN A 100 9.65 -23.15 1.95
N LEU A 101 8.97 -23.31 3.07
CA LEU A 101 7.51 -23.26 3.16
C LEU A 101 7.09 -22.21 4.16
N MET A 102 6.38 -21.19 3.69
CA MET A 102 5.72 -20.21 4.54
C MET A 102 4.21 -20.40 4.48
N ILE A 103 3.57 -20.57 5.63
CA ILE A 103 2.12 -20.77 5.74
C ILE A 103 1.55 -19.79 6.77
N CYS A 104 0.50 -19.07 6.38
CA CYS A 104 -0.33 -18.32 7.30
C CYS A 104 -1.73 -18.93 7.37
N ASP A 105 -2.16 -19.30 8.57
CA ASP A 105 -3.50 -19.82 8.83
C ASP A 105 -4.53 -18.70 9.15
N GLY A 106 -4.08 -17.45 9.14
CA GLY A 106 -4.85 -16.25 9.50
C GLY A 106 -4.62 -15.78 10.93
N LYS A 107 -3.85 -16.54 11.73
CA LYS A 107 -3.47 -16.18 13.10
C LYS A 107 -1.96 -16.23 13.29
N GLN A 108 -1.31 -17.26 12.75
CA GLN A 108 0.12 -17.49 12.89
C GLN A 108 0.76 -17.70 11.52
N ILE A 109 2.01 -17.27 11.42
CA ILE A 109 2.87 -17.53 10.27
C ILE A 109 3.92 -18.55 10.68
N TRP A 110 3.93 -19.66 9.96
CA TRP A 110 4.96 -20.68 10.00
C TRP A 110 5.94 -20.45 8.87
N ASN A 111 7.24 -20.50 9.15
CA ASN A 111 8.30 -20.63 8.16
C ASN A 111 9.04 -21.93 8.44
N TYR A 112 9.09 -22.82 7.47
CA TYR A 112 9.67 -24.15 7.60
C TYR A 112 10.76 -24.35 6.54
N GLU A 113 11.93 -24.77 7.00
CA GLU A 113 13.11 -25.06 6.19
C GLU A 113 13.46 -26.55 6.37
N PRO A 114 13.04 -27.42 5.42
CA PRO A 114 13.21 -28.87 5.54
C PRO A 114 14.68 -29.30 5.70
N ASP A 115 15.59 -28.65 4.97
CA ASP A 115 17.02 -28.98 4.97
C ASP A 115 17.68 -28.75 6.33
N LEU A 116 17.13 -27.81 7.11
CA LEU A 116 17.59 -27.50 8.46
C LEU A 116 16.80 -28.26 9.54
N ALA A 117 15.76 -29.00 9.16
CA ALA A 117 14.77 -29.56 10.07
C ALA A 117 14.28 -28.52 11.09
N GLN A 118 14.02 -27.29 10.62
CA GLN A 118 13.68 -26.16 11.49
C GLN A 118 12.39 -25.49 11.03
N ALA A 119 11.52 -25.18 11.99
CA ALA A 119 10.35 -24.34 11.80
C ALA A 119 10.36 -23.18 12.79
N THR A 120 10.03 -21.98 12.31
CA THR A 120 9.75 -20.83 13.16
C THR A 120 8.28 -20.48 13.09
N VAL A 121 7.69 -20.08 14.21
CA VAL A 121 6.31 -19.63 14.27
C VAL A 121 6.22 -18.28 14.97
N ARG A 122 5.39 -17.39 14.42
CA ARG A 122 5.12 -16.07 14.98
C ARG A 122 3.65 -15.71 14.77
N ASP A 123 3.14 -14.74 15.52
CA ASP A 123 1.81 -14.19 15.30
C ASP A 123 1.74 -13.41 13.98
N ALA A 124 0.67 -13.62 13.20
CA ALA A 124 0.50 -13.00 11.89
C ALA A 124 0.40 -11.46 11.99
N ASP A 125 -0.14 -10.95 13.10
CA ASP A 125 -0.22 -9.52 13.39
C ASP A 125 1.16 -8.90 13.71
N ALA A 126 2.14 -9.70 14.17
CA ALA A 126 3.50 -9.24 14.45
C ALA A 126 4.40 -9.21 13.19
N VAL A 127 4.15 -10.10 12.22
CA VAL A 127 4.99 -10.36 11.02
C VAL A 127 4.62 -9.47 9.81
N LEU A 128 3.80 -8.45 10.01
CA LEU A 128 3.33 -7.62 8.91
C LEU A 128 4.47 -6.92 8.14
N ARG A 129 5.71 -6.89 8.66
CA ARG A 129 6.84 -6.14 8.11
C ARG A 129 7.69 -6.88 7.04
N ASP A 130 7.72 -8.21 6.98
CA ASP A 130 8.95 -8.86 6.44
C ASP A 130 8.78 -9.70 5.16
N THR A 131 7.56 -9.83 4.59
CA THR A 131 7.36 -10.74 3.44
C THR A 131 6.44 -10.23 2.32
N PRO A 132 6.71 -10.58 1.05
CA PRO A 132 5.82 -10.28 -0.07
C PRO A 132 4.40 -10.84 0.06
N ALA A 133 4.30 -12.05 0.60
CA ALA A 133 3.03 -12.74 0.79
C ALA A 133 2.11 -11.99 1.76
N SER A 134 2.68 -11.43 2.85
CA SER A 134 1.90 -10.71 3.85
C SER A 134 1.27 -9.44 3.27
N LEU A 135 1.96 -8.73 2.37
CA LEU A 135 1.43 -7.55 1.68
C LEU A 135 0.16 -7.89 0.90
N LEU A 136 0.20 -8.97 0.12
CA LEU A 136 -0.95 -9.41 -0.68
C LEU A 136 -2.09 -9.93 0.22
N ALA A 137 -1.78 -10.55 1.35
CA ALA A 137 -2.77 -11.14 2.25
C ALA A 137 -3.53 -10.14 3.13
N GLN A 138 -2.95 -8.97 3.41
CA GLN A 138 -3.50 -7.99 4.36
C GLN A 138 -4.69 -7.18 3.85
N GLY A 139 -4.97 -7.17 2.53
CA GLY A 139 -6.19 -6.56 2.01
C GLY A 139 -6.29 -5.06 2.36
N GLU A 140 -7.40 -4.67 3.00
CA GLU A 140 -7.79 -3.28 3.30
C GLU A 140 -6.88 -2.52 4.27
N ARG A 141 -5.83 -3.14 4.82
CA ARG A 141 -4.91 -2.50 5.77
C ARG A 141 -3.65 -1.90 5.14
N LEU A 142 -3.52 -1.91 3.81
CA LEU A 142 -2.33 -1.37 3.13
C LEU A 142 -2.17 0.14 3.34
N ASP A 143 -3.24 0.94 3.21
CA ASP A 143 -3.18 2.40 3.35
C ASP A 143 -2.78 2.87 4.75
N ALA A 144 -3.09 2.06 5.77
CA ALA A 144 -2.69 2.33 7.16
C ALA A 144 -1.18 2.18 7.36
N ARG A 145 -0.49 1.42 6.49
CA ARG A 145 0.92 1.06 6.65
C ARG A 145 1.83 1.70 5.61
N PHE A 146 1.29 1.96 4.43
CA PHE A 146 2.02 2.49 3.30
C PHE A 146 1.39 3.78 2.78
N VAL A 147 2.23 4.68 2.28
CA VAL A 147 1.83 5.70 1.34
C VAL A 147 1.82 5.05 -0.04
N ILE A 148 0.65 5.02 -0.69
CA ILE A 148 0.47 4.40 -2.00
C ILE A 148 0.53 5.47 -3.08
N ILE A 149 1.57 5.42 -3.89
CA ILE A 149 1.91 6.42 -4.91
C ILE A 149 1.71 5.79 -6.29
N ASP A 150 0.97 6.49 -7.15
CA ASP A 150 0.89 6.16 -8.58
C ASP A 150 2.25 6.43 -9.24
N ALA A 151 2.84 5.39 -9.84
CA ALA A 151 4.11 5.46 -10.54
C ALA A 151 3.94 5.36 -12.07
N GLY A 152 2.71 5.54 -12.57
CA GLY A 152 2.36 5.55 -13.99
C GLY A 152 2.28 4.14 -14.58
N ARG A 153 2.51 4.05 -15.89
CA ARG A 153 2.39 2.81 -16.65
C ARG A 153 3.74 2.27 -17.08
N GLU A 154 3.86 0.95 -17.06
CA GLU A 154 5.00 0.21 -17.62
C GLU A 154 4.46 -0.92 -18.50
N GLY A 155 4.55 -0.75 -19.81
CA GLY A 155 3.88 -1.62 -20.78
C GLY A 155 2.36 -1.64 -20.56
N ASP A 156 1.81 -2.85 -20.39
CA ASP A 156 0.38 -3.07 -20.18
C ASP A 156 -0.06 -3.04 -18.70
N SER A 157 0.86 -2.71 -17.79
CA SER A 157 0.59 -2.67 -16.34
C SER A 157 0.57 -1.24 -15.81
N GLU A 158 -0.31 -0.98 -14.83
CA GLU A 158 -0.13 0.18 -13.94
C GLU A 158 0.90 -0.18 -12.88
N LYS A 159 1.69 0.80 -12.48
CA LYS A 159 2.73 0.65 -11.48
C LYS A 159 2.38 1.50 -10.26
N LEU A 160 2.51 0.88 -9.09
CA LEU A 160 2.39 1.54 -7.80
C LEU A 160 3.71 1.47 -7.05
N ARG A 161 3.97 2.49 -6.24
CA ARG A 161 5.00 2.51 -5.21
C ARG A 161 4.34 2.56 -3.84
N LEU A 162 4.72 1.65 -2.96
CA LEU A 162 4.25 1.60 -1.58
C LEU A 162 5.45 1.90 -0.69
N GLU A 163 5.41 3.07 -0.06
CA GLU A 163 6.46 3.53 0.86
C GLU A 163 5.97 3.34 2.30
N PRO A 164 6.72 2.63 3.17
CA PRO A 164 6.31 2.44 4.55
C PRO A 164 6.16 3.79 5.27
N ARG A 165 5.13 3.91 6.10
CA ARG A 165 4.91 5.11 6.93
C ARG A 165 5.88 5.22 8.12
N THR A 166 6.55 4.13 8.47
CA THR A 166 7.46 4.04 9.62
C THR A 166 8.89 3.75 9.18
N ALA A 167 9.87 4.41 9.78
CA ALA A 167 11.28 4.28 9.42
C ALA A 167 11.93 2.94 9.87
N ASP A 168 11.37 2.25 10.86
CA ASP A 168 11.88 0.96 11.36
C ASP A 168 11.41 -0.23 10.50
N ALA A 169 11.26 -0.03 9.20
CA ALA A 169 10.81 -1.07 8.28
C ALA A 169 12.00 -1.77 7.63
N ASP A 170 12.00 -3.10 7.64
CA ASP A 170 12.95 -3.95 6.89
C ASP A 170 12.79 -3.83 5.36
N ILE A 171 11.85 -3.01 4.92
CA ILE A 171 11.56 -2.69 3.53
C ILE A 171 11.64 -1.17 3.36
N ARG A 172 12.42 -0.71 2.39
CA ARG A 172 12.52 0.70 1.99
C ARG A 172 11.40 1.10 1.02
N LEU A 173 11.13 0.25 0.04
CA LEU A 173 10.16 0.51 -1.02
C LEU A 173 9.60 -0.80 -1.56
N ILE A 174 8.31 -0.82 -1.88
CA ILE A 174 7.69 -1.87 -2.67
C ILE A 174 7.20 -1.26 -3.98
N GLU A 175 7.55 -1.86 -5.10
CA GLU A 175 6.94 -1.58 -6.40
C GLU A 175 5.99 -2.72 -6.77
N LEU A 176 4.82 -2.38 -7.29
CA LEU A 176 3.77 -3.33 -7.64
C LEU A 176 3.25 -3.04 -9.05
N TRP A 177 3.23 -4.05 -9.91
CA TRP A 177 2.68 -3.94 -11.26
C TRP A 177 1.37 -4.71 -11.34
N LEU A 178 0.32 -4.01 -11.76
CA LEU A 178 -1.05 -4.50 -11.82
C LEU A 178 -1.55 -4.50 -13.27
N GLN A 179 -2.10 -5.63 -13.70
CA GLN A 179 -2.86 -5.70 -14.95
C GLN A 179 -4.14 -4.85 -14.87
N ALA A 180 -4.80 -4.62 -16.01
CA ALA A 180 -6.10 -3.95 -16.08
C ALA A 180 -7.17 -4.57 -15.15
N SER A 181 -7.08 -5.88 -14.91
CA SER A 181 -7.94 -6.62 -13.99
C SER A 181 -7.69 -6.30 -12.50
N GLY A 182 -6.60 -5.59 -12.17
CA GLY A 182 -6.10 -5.39 -10.81
C GLY A 182 -5.16 -6.48 -10.31
N VAL A 183 -5.04 -7.61 -11.03
CA VAL A 183 -4.21 -8.73 -10.60
C VAL A 183 -2.71 -8.36 -10.66
N PRO A 184 -1.93 -8.64 -9.59
CA PRO A 184 -0.50 -8.38 -9.58
C PRO A 184 0.25 -9.36 -10.49
N VAL A 185 1.15 -8.82 -11.32
CA VAL A 185 2.03 -9.61 -12.20
C VAL A 185 3.50 -9.51 -11.81
N ARG A 186 3.87 -8.48 -11.07
CA ARG A 186 5.22 -8.30 -10.56
C ARG A 186 5.21 -7.53 -9.26
N MET A 187 6.13 -7.88 -8.38
CA MET A 187 6.44 -7.15 -7.18
C MET A 187 7.94 -6.97 -7.08
N ARG A 188 8.39 -5.83 -6.57
CA ARG A 188 9.80 -5.62 -6.28
C ARG A 188 9.96 -4.98 -4.91
N PHE A 189 10.77 -5.61 -4.07
CA PHE A 189 11.09 -5.17 -2.73
C PHE A 189 12.49 -4.61 -2.73
N HIS A 190 12.65 -3.43 -2.15
CA HIS A 190 13.93 -2.80 -1.93
C HIS A 190 14.15 -2.76 -0.43
N ASP A 191 15.25 -3.32 0.07
CA ASP A 191 15.62 -3.21 1.47
C ASP A 191 16.44 -1.92 1.74
N PRO A 192 16.65 -1.53 3.01
CA PRO A 192 17.42 -0.33 3.35
C PRO A 192 18.91 -0.39 2.98
N LEU A 193 19.48 -1.58 2.79
CA LEU A 193 20.88 -1.79 2.44
C LEU A 193 21.12 -1.70 0.93
N GLY A 194 20.05 -1.72 0.12
CA GLY A 194 20.11 -1.62 -1.34
C GLY A 194 19.85 -2.95 -2.05
N GLY A 195 19.66 -4.04 -1.31
CA GLY A 195 19.26 -5.32 -1.89
C GLY A 195 17.85 -5.25 -2.48
N VAL A 196 17.65 -6.04 -3.54
CA VAL A 196 16.40 -6.07 -4.30
C VAL A 196 15.91 -7.49 -4.46
N SER A 197 14.64 -7.73 -4.15
CA SER A 197 13.93 -8.97 -4.48
C SER A 197 12.84 -8.68 -5.51
N ASP A 198 12.98 -9.22 -6.72
CA ASP A 198 12.07 -9.04 -7.85
C ASP A 198 11.30 -10.33 -8.11
N ILE A 199 9.98 -10.28 -7.95
CA ILE A 199 9.09 -11.42 -8.04
C ILE A 199 8.14 -11.22 -9.22
N ARG A 200 8.10 -12.18 -10.13
CA ARG A 200 7.17 -12.22 -11.26
C ARG A 200 6.18 -13.36 -11.07
N PHE A 201 4.89 -13.07 -11.25
CA PHE A 201 3.83 -14.04 -11.13
C PHE A 201 3.40 -14.54 -12.50
N GLU A 202 3.20 -15.85 -12.59
CA GLU A 202 2.79 -16.56 -13.79
C GLU A 202 1.61 -17.49 -13.47
N HIS A 203 0.85 -17.86 -14.52
CA HIS A 203 -0.28 -18.78 -14.40
C HIS A 203 -1.30 -18.36 -13.33
N VAL A 204 -1.56 -17.04 -13.24
CA VAL A 204 -2.36 -16.47 -12.17
C VAL A 204 -3.83 -16.87 -12.34
N GLN A 205 -4.41 -17.47 -11.31
CA GLN A 205 -5.81 -17.86 -11.24
C GLN A 205 -6.47 -17.19 -10.04
N ARG A 206 -7.67 -16.64 -10.24
CA ARG A 206 -8.41 -15.88 -9.23
C ARG A 206 -9.73 -16.54 -8.90
N ASN A 207 -10.14 -16.41 -7.64
CA ASN A 207 -11.45 -16.83 -7.14
C ASN A 207 -11.79 -18.31 -7.41
N LEU A 208 -10.76 -19.16 -7.52
CA LEU A 208 -10.91 -20.60 -7.54
C LEU A 208 -11.07 -21.15 -6.12
N ARG A 209 -11.76 -22.28 -5.99
CA ARG A 209 -11.90 -22.97 -4.70
C ARG A 209 -10.53 -23.51 -4.28
N VAL A 210 -10.07 -23.08 -3.10
CA VAL A 210 -8.84 -23.59 -2.48
C VAL A 210 -9.20 -24.46 -1.28
N ASP A 211 -8.55 -25.61 -1.14
CA ASP A 211 -8.69 -26.46 0.04
C ASP A 211 -8.08 -25.77 1.26
N SER A 212 -8.87 -25.60 2.33
CA SER A 212 -8.43 -24.93 3.55
C SER A 212 -7.30 -25.67 4.27
N ARG A 213 -7.10 -26.96 3.99
CA ARG A 213 -5.98 -27.75 4.52
C ARG A 213 -4.62 -27.25 4.06
N ARG A 214 -4.54 -26.53 2.92
CA ARG A 214 -3.28 -25.93 2.45
C ARG A 214 -2.72 -24.87 3.40
N PHE A 215 -3.56 -24.26 4.23
CA PHE A 215 -3.17 -23.20 5.14
C PHE A 215 -2.91 -23.71 6.56
N ARG A 216 -2.79 -25.02 6.76
CA ARG A 216 -2.49 -25.63 8.05
C ARG A 216 -1.11 -26.27 7.97
N PHE A 217 -0.31 -26.04 9.00
CA PHE A 217 1.00 -26.66 9.14
C PHE A 217 1.09 -27.42 10.45
N THR A 218 1.63 -28.63 10.38
CA THR A 218 2.02 -29.43 11.53
C THR A 218 3.48 -29.78 11.31
N PRO A 219 4.41 -29.32 12.19
CA PRO A 219 5.82 -29.67 12.09
C PRO A 219 6.00 -31.20 12.03
N PRO A 220 6.76 -31.73 11.05
CA PRO A 220 7.15 -33.13 11.04
C PRO A 220 7.91 -33.55 12.32
N ALA A 221 7.92 -34.85 12.61
CA ALA A 221 8.69 -35.38 13.72
C ALA A 221 10.19 -35.06 13.55
N GLY A 222 10.84 -34.59 14.61
CA GLY A 222 12.26 -34.23 14.61
C GLY A 222 12.56 -32.80 14.14
N VAL A 223 11.54 -32.01 13.78
CA VAL A 223 11.72 -30.59 13.46
C VAL A 223 11.83 -29.77 14.74
N ASP A 224 12.88 -28.94 14.82
CA ASP A 224 13.02 -27.95 15.88
C ASP A 224 12.06 -26.78 15.65
N VAL A 225 11.30 -26.41 16.67
CA VAL A 225 10.26 -25.38 16.57
C VAL A 225 10.62 -24.20 17.46
N VAL A 226 10.88 -23.05 16.84
CA VAL A 226 11.20 -21.81 17.53
C VAL A 226 9.99 -20.87 17.48
N GLN A 227 9.45 -20.54 18.64
CA GLN A 227 8.48 -19.46 18.79
C GLN A 227 9.25 -18.14 18.83
N LEU A 228 8.87 -17.18 18.00
CA LEU A 228 9.46 -15.85 18.00
C LEU A 228 8.39 -14.85 18.42
N ASP A 229 8.72 -14.02 19.41
CA ASP A 229 7.84 -13.00 20.00
C ASP A 229 7.69 -11.75 19.12
#